data_AF-C6TE30-F1
#
_entry.id   AF-C6TE30-F1
#
_cell.length_a   1.000
_cell.length_b   1.000
_cell.length_c   1.000
_cell.angle_alpha   90.00
_cell.angle_beta   90.00
_cell.angle_gamma   90.00
#
_symmetry.space_group_name_H-M   'P 1'
#
loop_
_entity.id
_entity.type
_entity.pdbx_description
1 polymer ?
#
loop_
_entity_poly.entity_id
_entity_poly.type
_entity_poly.pdbx_seq_one_letter_code
_entity_poly.pdbx_strand_id
1 'polypeptide(L)'
;MSSKMVFWHGSDVGQRPCLIIRFGLACSTLTSEDRPRFAQAVISQVEYGVLHLVDADNPQITVLVDCEGLSPVRIPMQIIRSCSSLLKDHFPNRLGCMFVIRLPANVHVIAQTFIQDLKPATRNKLKIEGEMHQKVLSDYMPTLPSYLGGCCTCMKCSNIGQGDMLQTYATGTSRRDGLEGTSDSDNDNEDSPTLHPCDELKGNLYGNYDQLLRTAIVGILIFWVFIALGAVVFDPSNRH
;
A
#
# COMPACT_ATOMS: atom_id res chain seq x y z
N MET A 1 6.59 -11.43 -6.65
CA MET A 1 5.66 -10.28 -6.76
C MET A 1 6.13 -8.99 -6.07
N SER A 2 6.91 -9.03 -4.97
CA SER A 2 7.24 -7.83 -4.15
C SER A 2 8.19 -6.79 -4.79
N SER A 3 9.10 -7.18 -5.69
CA SER A 3 10.18 -6.29 -6.19
C SER A 3 9.73 -5.07 -6.99
N LYS A 4 8.49 -5.03 -7.48
CA LYS A 4 7.93 -3.88 -8.21
C LYS A 4 7.24 -2.87 -7.30
N MET A 5 6.91 -3.25 -6.06
CA MET A 5 6.15 -2.42 -5.12
C MET A 5 7.03 -1.71 -4.11
N VAL A 6 8.13 -2.33 -3.70
CA VAL A 6 9.11 -1.76 -2.76
C VAL A 6 10.51 -2.00 -3.31
N PHE A 7 11.24 -0.94 -3.64
CA PHE A 7 12.56 -1.07 -4.25
C PHE A 7 13.43 0.17 -4.08
N TRP A 8 14.74 -0.03 -4.02
CA TRP A 8 15.73 1.04 -4.05
C TRP A 8 15.96 1.58 -5.45
N HIS A 9 16.09 2.89 -5.61
CA HIS A 9 16.47 3.50 -6.88
C HIS A 9 17.20 4.83 -6.69
N GLY A 10 18.49 4.87 -7.03
CA GLY A 10 19.29 6.08 -6.99
C GLY A 10 19.45 6.64 -5.57
N SER A 11 19.92 7.89 -5.53
CA SER A 11 20.10 8.66 -4.31
C SER A 11 19.53 10.06 -4.49
N ASP A 12 19.22 10.73 -3.38
CA ASP A 12 18.91 12.15 -3.41
C ASP A 12 20.17 13.02 -3.50
N VAL A 13 19.97 14.34 -3.62
CA VAL A 13 21.07 15.33 -3.64
C VAL A 13 21.99 15.28 -2.42
N GLY A 14 21.51 14.75 -1.29
CA GLY A 14 22.29 14.53 -0.07
C GLY A 14 23.01 13.17 -0.03
N GLN A 15 23.09 12.47 -1.17
CA GLN A 15 23.65 11.13 -1.32
C GLN A 15 22.96 10.06 -0.46
N ARG A 16 21.73 10.31 -0.01
CA ARG A 16 20.96 9.31 0.73
C ARG A 16 20.29 8.36 -0.26
N PRO A 17 20.45 7.04 -0.10
CA PRO A 17 19.78 6.09 -1.00
C PRO A 17 18.27 6.25 -0.90
N CYS A 18 17.58 6.13 -2.04
CA CYS A 18 16.14 6.35 -2.11
C CYS A 18 15.35 5.04 -2.18
N LEU A 19 14.52 4.80 -1.18
CA LEU A 19 13.56 3.70 -1.12
C LEU A 19 12.22 4.16 -1.70
N ILE A 20 11.79 3.49 -2.76
CA ILE A 20 10.52 3.75 -3.42
C ILE A 20 9.49 2.72 -2.97
N ILE A 21 8.31 3.22 -2.55
CA ILE A 21 7.18 2.44 -2.08
C ILE A 21 5.96 2.81 -2.93
N ARG A 22 5.55 1.94 -3.87
CA ARG A 22 4.32 2.08 -4.66
C ARG A 22 3.11 1.67 -3.81
N PHE A 23 2.81 2.47 -2.79
CA PHE A 23 1.80 2.21 -1.78
C PHE A 23 0.38 2.14 -2.36
N GLY A 24 0.05 3.04 -3.29
CA GLY A 24 -1.25 3.02 -3.98
C GLY A 24 -1.46 1.74 -4.77
N LEU A 25 -0.45 1.33 -5.54
CA LEU A 25 -0.44 0.06 -6.28
C LEU A 25 -0.57 -1.15 -5.34
N ALA A 26 0.19 -1.17 -4.23
CA ALA A 26 0.12 -2.27 -3.26
C ALA A 26 -1.29 -2.39 -2.64
N CYS A 27 -1.90 -1.28 -2.22
CA CYS A 27 -3.24 -1.29 -1.64
C CYS A 27 -4.33 -1.64 -2.66
N SER A 28 -4.14 -1.30 -3.93
CA SER A 28 -5.11 -1.59 -4.99
C SER A 28 -5.01 -3.01 -5.53
N THR A 29 -3.83 -3.63 -5.52
CA THR A 29 -3.62 -4.95 -6.12
C THR A 29 -3.54 -6.10 -5.12
N LEU A 30 -3.06 -5.86 -3.89
CA LEU A 30 -2.93 -6.91 -2.89
C LEU A 30 -4.25 -7.16 -2.15
N THR A 31 -4.51 -8.43 -1.91
CA THR A 31 -5.54 -8.90 -0.98
C THR A 31 -5.24 -8.42 0.43
N SER A 32 -6.23 -8.45 1.32
CA SER A 32 -6.03 -8.13 2.74
C SER A 32 -4.97 -9.04 3.39
N GLU A 33 -4.93 -10.31 3.00
CA GLU A 33 -4.01 -11.34 3.51
C GLU A 33 -2.55 -11.11 3.11
N ASP A 34 -2.31 -10.51 1.94
CA ASP A 34 -0.95 -10.22 1.46
C ASP A 34 -0.39 -8.87 1.94
N ARG A 35 -1.23 -7.97 2.47
CA ARG A 35 -0.80 -6.66 2.98
C ARG A 35 0.21 -6.75 4.14
N PRO A 36 0.09 -7.68 5.11
CA PRO A 36 1.14 -7.91 6.10
C PRO A 36 2.50 -8.26 5.49
N ARG A 37 2.53 -9.06 4.41
CA ARG A 37 3.77 -9.40 3.69
C ARG A 37 4.36 -8.17 2.99
N PHE A 38 3.53 -7.29 2.45
CA PHE A 38 3.98 -6.01 1.92
C PHE A 38 4.61 -5.13 3.01
N ALA A 39 3.97 -5.03 4.18
CA ALA A 39 4.54 -4.33 5.32
C ALA A 39 5.89 -4.93 5.76
N GLN A 40 5.99 -6.25 5.84
CA GLN A 40 7.24 -6.94 6.13
C GLN A 40 8.33 -6.63 5.09
N ALA A 41 7.96 -6.59 3.80
CA ALA A 41 8.88 -6.20 2.73
C ALA A 41 9.38 -4.77 2.91
N VAL A 42 8.53 -3.82 3.32
CA VAL A 42 8.96 -2.45 3.64
C VAL A 42 9.97 -2.44 4.78
N ILE A 43 9.69 -3.14 5.89
CA ILE A 43 10.62 -3.22 7.03
C ILE A 43 11.95 -3.85 6.62
N SER A 44 11.90 -4.97 5.89
CA SER A 44 13.07 -5.68 5.39
C SER A 44 13.92 -4.82 4.46
N GLN A 45 13.28 -4.02 3.59
CA GLN A 45 14.03 -3.09 2.73
C GLN A 45 14.68 -1.98 3.54
N VAL A 46 14.02 -1.42 4.56
CA VAL A 46 14.63 -0.42 5.45
C VAL A 46 15.83 -1.00 6.19
N GLU A 47 15.68 -2.20 6.76
CA GLU A 47 16.78 -2.90 7.44
C GLU A 47 17.96 -3.12 6.48
N TYR A 48 17.69 -3.63 5.28
CA TYR A 48 18.71 -3.80 4.24
C TYR A 48 19.43 -2.49 3.92
N GLY A 49 18.69 -1.39 3.75
CA GLY A 49 19.26 -0.09 3.44
C GLY A 49 20.17 0.44 4.56
N VAL A 50 19.72 0.32 5.81
CA VAL A 50 20.48 0.76 6.98
C VAL A 50 21.76 -0.07 7.16
N LEU A 51 21.73 -1.36 6.83
CA LEU A 51 22.89 -2.24 6.99
C LEU A 51 23.88 -2.18 5.83
N HIS A 52 23.42 -1.94 4.61
CA HIS A 52 24.23 -2.20 3.41
C HIS A 52 24.33 -1.03 2.42
N LEU A 53 23.47 -0.01 2.52
CA LEU A 53 23.42 1.06 1.51
C LEU A 53 23.83 2.43 2.04
N VAL A 54 23.60 2.69 3.33
CA VAL A 54 23.92 4.00 3.91
C VAL A 54 25.37 4.08 4.33
N ASP A 55 25.91 5.30 4.26
CA ASP A 55 27.25 5.62 4.75
C ASP A 55 27.25 5.72 6.29
N ALA A 56 28.39 5.44 6.93
CA ALA A 56 28.53 5.54 8.37
C ALA A 56 28.36 6.99 8.88
N ASP A 57 28.83 7.97 8.10
CA ASP A 57 28.77 9.39 8.41
C ASP A 57 27.38 9.99 8.11
N ASN A 58 26.65 9.40 7.17
CA ASN A 58 25.26 9.77 6.86
C ASN A 58 24.36 8.54 6.77
N PRO A 59 23.86 8.05 7.91
CA PRO A 59 23.14 6.78 7.93
C PRO A 59 21.64 6.96 7.66
N GLN A 60 21.29 7.94 6.83
CA GLN A 60 19.92 8.30 6.51
C GLN A 60 19.51 7.79 5.13
N ILE A 61 18.23 7.48 5.00
CA ILE A 61 17.59 7.09 3.75
C ILE A 61 16.54 8.14 3.36
N THR A 62 16.28 8.25 2.07
CA THR A 62 15.12 8.99 1.55
C THR A 62 14.03 8.01 1.16
N VAL A 63 12.79 8.32 1.49
CA VAL A 63 11.63 7.47 1.20
C VAL A 63 10.69 8.21 0.26
N LEU A 64 10.31 7.58 -0.86
CA LEU A 64 9.30 8.07 -1.78
C LEU A 64 8.10 7.13 -1.74
N VAL A 65 6.95 7.66 -1.33
CA VAL A 65 5.68 6.95 -1.29
C VAL A 65 4.81 7.43 -2.44
N ASP A 66 4.56 6.53 -3.38
CA ASP A 66 3.70 6.73 -4.52
C ASP A 66 2.29 6.21 -4.21
N CYS A 67 1.33 7.13 -4.14
CA CYS A 67 -0.06 6.87 -3.79
C CYS A 67 -0.98 6.70 -5.01
N GLU A 68 -0.43 6.57 -6.22
CA GLU A 68 -1.21 6.35 -7.44
C GLU A 68 -2.15 5.13 -7.30
N GLY A 69 -3.44 5.33 -7.58
CA GLY A 69 -4.47 4.28 -7.46
C GLY A 69 -4.94 3.98 -6.03
N LEU A 70 -4.56 4.78 -5.04
CA LEU A 70 -5.01 4.60 -3.66
C LEU A 70 -6.50 4.91 -3.48
N SER A 71 -7.24 4.02 -2.82
CA SER A 71 -8.64 4.20 -2.46
C SER A 71 -8.79 4.29 -0.93
N PRO A 72 -9.59 5.22 -0.38
CA PRO A 72 -9.81 5.35 1.06
C PRO A 72 -10.17 4.04 1.78
N VAL A 73 -10.99 3.20 1.12
CA VAL A 73 -11.50 1.94 1.70
C VAL A 73 -10.41 0.87 1.76
N ARG A 74 -9.37 0.97 0.94
CA ARG A 74 -8.30 -0.04 0.85
C ARG A 74 -7.09 0.27 1.73
N ILE A 75 -7.10 1.38 2.47
CA ILE A 75 -5.97 1.81 3.31
C ILE A 75 -5.89 0.94 4.57
N PRO A 76 -4.83 0.13 4.75
CA PRO A 76 -4.70 -0.75 5.91
C PRO A 76 -4.15 0.02 7.13
N MET A 77 -4.95 0.91 7.71
CA MET A 77 -4.52 1.85 8.76
C MET A 77 -3.79 1.19 9.93
N GLN A 78 -4.26 0.03 10.40
CA GLN A 78 -3.61 -0.70 11.50
C GLN A 78 -2.19 -1.16 11.14
N ILE A 79 -2.01 -1.66 9.92
CA ILE A 79 -0.70 -2.09 9.42
C ILE A 79 0.24 -0.89 9.31
N ILE A 80 -0.24 0.23 8.76
CA ILE A 80 0.57 1.46 8.63
C ILE A 80 1.00 1.97 10.01
N ARG A 81 0.08 1.98 11.00
CA ARG A 81 0.41 2.36 12.39
C ARG A 81 1.45 1.43 12.99
N SER A 82 1.28 0.12 12.84
CA SER A 82 2.23 -0.89 13.33
C SER A 82 3.61 -0.72 12.69
N CYS A 83 3.68 -0.56 11.36
CA CYS A 83 4.92 -0.29 10.65
C CYS A 83 5.59 1.00 11.13
N SER A 84 4.81 2.07 11.33
CA SER A 84 5.34 3.35 11.81
C SER A 84 5.94 3.24 13.21
N SER A 85 5.29 2.50 14.10
CA SER A 85 5.84 2.20 15.43
C SER A 85 7.13 1.38 15.32
N LEU A 86 7.12 0.28 14.56
CA LEU A 86 8.30 -0.57 14.38
C LEU A 86 9.51 0.21 13.83
N LEU A 87 9.29 1.01 12.78
CA LEU A 87 10.33 1.83 12.17
C LEU A 87 10.89 2.87 13.14
N LYS A 88 10.02 3.49 13.93
CA LYS A 88 10.42 4.48 14.94
C LYS A 88 11.22 3.84 16.07
N ASP A 89 10.85 2.64 16.49
CA ASP A 89 11.44 1.97 17.65
C ASP A 89 12.78 1.30 17.32
N HIS A 90 12.89 0.67 16.14
CA HIS A 90 14.09 -0.08 15.73
C HIS A 90 15.04 0.72 14.83
N PHE A 91 14.54 1.71 14.10
CA PHE A 91 15.32 2.52 13.15
C PHE A 91 15.19 4.03 13.43
N PRO A 92 15.43 4.49 14.67
CA PRO A 92 15.32 5.90 15.01
C PRO A 92 16.33 6.73 14.20
N ASN A 93 15.92 7.93 13.79
CA ASN A 93 16.74 8.90 13.07
C ASN A 93 17.32 8.44 11.71
N ARG A 94 16.83 7.32 11.14
CA ARG A 94 17.23 6.85 9.81
C ARG A 94 16.50 7.55 8.67
N LEU A 95 15.35 8.17 8.92
CA LEU A 95 14.65 8.94 7.89
C LEU A 95 15.33 10.29 7.66
N GLY A 96 15.79 10.55 6.43
CA GLY A 96 16.31 11.85 6.01
C GLY A 96 15.23 12.75 5.43
N CYS A 97 14.48 12.25 4.44
CA CYS A 97 13.35 12.94 3.83
C CYS A 97 12.28 11.91 3.40
N MET A 98 11.01 12.29 3.46
CA MET A 98 9.89 11.49 2.98
C MET A 98 9.06 12.29 1.98
N PHE A 99 8.96 11.81 0.75
CA PHE A 99 8.06 12.35 -0.27
C PHE A 99 6.80 11.50 -0.35
N VAL A 100 5.63 12.12 -0.34
CA VAL A 100 4.35 11.48 -0.65
C VAL A 100 3.81 12.17 -1.90
N ILE A 101 3.63 11.40 -2.98
CA ILE A 101 3.21 11.94 -4.28
C ILE A 101 1.91 11.31 -4.73
N ARG A 102 1.20 12.01 -5.62
CA ARG A 102 -0.05 11.54 -6.24
C ARG A 102 -1.06 11.04 -5.21
N LEU A 103 -1.13 11.74 -4.08
CA LEU A 103 -2.09 11.45 -3.02
C LEU A 103 -3.49 11.93 -3.47
N PRO A 104 -4.47 11.02 -3.65
CA PRO A 104 -5.79 11.41 -4.11
C PRO A 104 -6.52 12.32 -3.12
N ALA A 105 -7.25 13.33 -3.60
CA ALA A 105 -7.92 14.33 -2.75
C ALA A 105 -8.85 13.71 -1.69
N ASN A 106 -9.57 12.64 -2.04
CA ASN A 106 -10.44 11.89 -1.13
C ASN A 106 -9.70 11.14 -0.01
N VAL A 107 -8.36 11.02 -0.09
CA VAL A 107 -7.51 10.40 0.95
C VAL A 107 -6.83 11.44 1.83
N HIS A 108 -6.81 12.73 1.44
CA HIS A 108 -6.08 13.78 2.18
C HIS A 108 -6.49 13.88 3.64
N VAL A 109 -7.79 13.76 3.94
CA VAL A 109 -8.29 13.80 5.33
C VAL A 109 -7.70 12.66 6.16
N ILE A 110 -7.68 11.44 5.62
CA ILE A 110 -7.10 10.27 6.30
C ILE A 110 -5.59 10.48 6.49
N ALA A 111 -4.89 10.96 5.46
CA ALA A 111 -3.46 11.26 5.57
C ALA A 111 -3.18 12.31 6.66
N GLN A 112 -3.99 13.38 6.75
CA GLN A 112 -3.86 14.41 7.78
C GLN A 112 -3.99 13.83 9.20
N THR A 113 -4.95 12.94 9.44
CA THR A 113 -5.06 12.27 10.75
C THR A 113 -3.79 11.49 11.09
N PHE A 114 -3.20 10.80 10.12
CA PHE A 114 -1.98 10.04 10.33
C PHE A 114 -0.76 10.96 10.57
N ILE A 115 -0.68 12.07 9.84
CA ILE A 115 0.39 13.06 10.00
C ILE A 115 0.33 13.70 11.39
N GLN A 116 -0.88 13.91 11.92
CA GLN A 116 -1.09 14.40 13.29
C GLN A 116 -0.65 13.41 14.38
N ASP A 117 -0.40 12.15 14.05
CA ASP A 117 0.15 11.17 14.98
C ASP A 117 1.69 11.10 14.91
N LEU A 118 2.31 11.66 13.86
CA LEU A 118 3.77 11.64 13.69
C LEU A 118 4.48 12.55 14.70
N LYS A 119 5.68 12.18 15.13
CA LYS A 119 6.53 13.08 15.93
C LYS A 119 6.93 14.33 15.11
N PRO A 120 7.12 15.51 15.72
CA PRO A 120 7.49 16.74 15.01
C PRO A 120 8.72 16.58 14.11
N ALA A 121 9.76 15.86 14.58
CA ALA A 121 10.96 15.59 13.81
C ALA A 121 10.71 14.80 12.50
N THR A 122 9.71 13.92 12.49
CA THR A 122 9.30 13.18 11.29
C THR A 122 8.44 14.03 10.37
N ARG A 123 7.52 14.84 10.93
CA ARG A 123 6.68 15.76 10.15
C ARG A 123 7.50 16.77 9.37
N ASN A 124 8.55 17.33 9.98
CA ASN A 124 9.44 18.30 9.32
C ASN A 124 10.20 17.70 8.12
N LYS A 125 10.27 16.36 8.02
CA LYS A 125 10.92 15.64 6.93
C LYS A 125 9.93 15.20 5.85
N LEU A 126 8.62 15.26 6.13
CA LEU A 126 7.56 14.87 5.23
C LEU A 126 7.23 16.01 4.26
N LYS A 127 7.15 15.66 2.97
CA LYS A 127 6.78 16.54 1.87
C LYS A 127 5.67 15.88 1.07
N ILE A 128 4.51 16.52 1.01
CA ILE A 128 3.38 16.04 0.20
C ILE A 128 3.36 16.86 -1.07
N GLU A 129 3.67 16.22 -2.19
CA GLU A 129 3.79 16.89 -3.48
C GLU A 129 2.57 16.55 -4.35
N GLY A 130 1.92 17.60 -4.84
CA GLY A 130 0.75 17.52 -5.71
C GLY A 130 1.11 17.29 -7.18
N GLU A 131 0.39 17.95 -8.08
CA GLU A 131 0.55 17.76 -9.53
C GLU A 131 1.97 18.08 -10.04
N MET A 132 2.65 19.05 -9.42
CA MET A 132 4.02 19.44 -9.80
C MET A 132 5.12 18.54 -9.19
N HIS A 133 4.78 17.37 -8.65
CA HIS A 133 5.74 16.47 -8.00
C HIS A 133 6.95 16.13 -8.87
N GLN A 134 6.78 15.99 -10.19
CA GLN A 134 7.88 15.61 -11.09
C GLN A 134 9.05 16.59 -11.03
N LYS A 135 8.76 17.91 -11.05
CA LYS A 135 9.78 18.96 -10.98
C LYS A 135 10.49 18.95 -9.62
N VAL A 136 9.73 18.87 -8.54
CA VAL A 136 10.30 18.83 -7.18
C VAL A 136 11.18 17.59 -7.00
N LEU A 137 10.73 16.44 -7.51
CA LEU A 137 11.49 15.20 -7.45
C LEU A 137 12.75 15.24 -8.32
N SER A 138 12.70 15.83 -9.52
CA SER A 138 13.90 15.95 -10.36
C SER A 138 14.96 16.84 -9.74
N ASP A 139 14.54 17.90 -9.04
CA ASP A 139 15.46 18.79 -8.32
C ASP A 139 16.10 18.09 -7.11
N TYR A 140 15.40 17.11 -6.52
CA TYR A 140 15.86 16.38 -5.33
C TYR A 140 16.57 15.06 -5.63
N MET A 141 16.28 14.41 -6.75
CA MET A 141 16.76 13.08 -7.12
C MET A 141 17.35 13.11 -8.52
N PRO A 142 18.69 13.21 -8.65
CA PRO A 142 19.36 13.29 -9.95
C PRO A 142 19.03 12.11 -10.88
N THR A 143 18.83 10.92 -10.31
CA THR A 143 18.49 9.70 -11.05
C THR A 143 17.04 9.28 -10.78
N LEU A 144 16.09 10.11 -11.20
CA LEU A 144 14.66 9.82 -11.05
C LEU A 144 14.22 8.68 -11.99
N PRO A 145 13.42 7.69 -11.53
CA PRO A 145 12.87 6.65 -12.39
C PRO A 145 12.01 7.19 -13.54
N SER A 146 12.04 6.51 -14.68
CA SER A 146 11.28 6.92 -15.87
C SER A 146 9.76 6.96 -15.66
N TYR A 147 9.19 6.02 -14.91
CA TYR A 147 7.76 6.01 -14.60
C TYR A 147 7.30 7.19 -13.72
N LEU A 148 8.26 7.89 -13.08
CA LEU A 148 8.01 9.11 -12.31
C LEU A 148 8.30 10.39 -13.12
N GLY A 149 8.52 10.27 -14.43
CA GLY A 149 8.86 11.39 -15.31
C GLY A 149 10.36 11.67 -15.42
N GLY A 150 11.22 10.78 -14.90
CA GLY A 150 12.67 10.87 -15.09
C GLY A 150 13.15 10.30 -16.43
N CYS A 151 14.47 10.34 -16.65
CA CYS A 151 15.11 9.81 -17.87
C CYS A 151 15.93 8.52 -17.63
N CYS A 152 15.80 7.87 -16.47
CA CYS A 152 16.57 6.66 -16.16
C CYS A 152 16.16 5.47 -17.04
N THR A 153 17.14 4.83 -17.67
CA THR A 153 16.97 3.68 -18.58
C THR A 153 17.48 2.35 -17.99
N CYS A 154 17.67 2.29 -16.67
CA CYS A 154 18.15 1.06 -16.02
C CYS A 154 17.15 -0.10 -16.16
N MET A 155 17.62 -1.34 -16.03
CA MET A 155 16.77 -2.54 -16.15
C MET A 155 15.56 -2.52 -15.22
N LYS A 156 15.70 -1.95 -14.01
CA LYS A 156 14.59 -1.82 -13.05
C LYS A 156 13.48 -0.90 -13.59
N CYS A 157 13.85 0.24 -14.15
CA CYS A 157 12.90 1.16 -14.78
C CYS A 157 12.22 0.53 -16.02
N SER A 158 12.98 -0.19 -16.84
CA SER A 158 12.43 -0.91 -18.01
C SER A 158 11.41 -1.98 -17.61
N ASN A 159 11.69 -2.75 -16.56
CA ASN A 159 10.81 -3.82 -16.07
C ASN A 159 9.52 -3.30 -15.42
N ILE A 160 9.55 -2.09 -14.85
CA ILE A 160 8.38 -1.42 -14.29
C ILE A 160 7.46 -0.95 -15.42
N GLY A 161 8.03 -0.28 -16.44
CA GLY A 161 7.26 0.24 -17.58
C GLY A 161 6.50 -0.84 -18.35
N GLN A 162 7.10 -2.03 -18.55
CA GLN A 162 6.43 -3.15 -19.24
C GLN A 162 5.27 -3.74 -18.44
N GLY A 163 5.36 -3.74 -17.10
CA GLY A 163 4.31 -4.27 -16.22
C GLY A 163 3.04 -3.43 -16.24
N ASP A 164 3.18 -2.11 -16.23
CA ASP A 164 2.06 -1.17 -16.25
C ASP A 164 1.32 -1.21 -17.62
N MET A 165 2.05 -1.48 -18.71
CA MET A 165 1.46 -1.70 -20.04
C MET A 165 0.59 -2.96 -20.11
N LEU A 166 1.09 -4.12 -19.67
CA LEU A 166 0.34 -5.39 -19.70
C LEU A 166 -0.95 -5.36 -18.88
N GLN A 167 -0.97 -4.60 -17.79
CA GLN A 167 -2.14 -4.48 -16.91
C GLN A 167 -3.28 -3.66 -17.54
N THR A 168 -2.95 -2.76 -18.46
CA THR A 168 -3.93 -1.95 -19.20
C THR A 168 -4.71 -2.79 -20.23
N TYR A 169 -4.08 -3.80 -20.83
CA TYR A 169 -4.74 -4.69 -21.82
C TYR A 169 -5.62 -5.78 -21.19
N ALA A 170 -5.47 -6.09 -19.90
CA ALA A 170 -6.29 -7.09 -19.21
C ALA A 170 -7.68 -6.57 -18.78
N THR A 171 -7.92 -5.26 -18.82
CA THR A 171 -9.19 -4.65 -18.37
C THR A 171 -10.17 -4.38 -19.54
N GLY A 172 -9.76 -4.67 -20.79
CA GLY A 172 -10.58 -4.53 -21.99
C GLY A 172 -11.11 -5.87 -22.50
N THR A 173 -12.35 -6.20 -22.17
CA THR A 173 -13.27 -7.06 -22.94
C THR A 173 -12.73 -8.38 -23.53
N SER A 174 -13.15 -9.51 -22.94
CA SER A 174 -13.68 -10.63 -23.73
C SER A 174 -14.68 -11.42 -22.91
N ARG A 175 -15.97 -11.15 -23.16
CA ARG A 175 -17.03 -12.14 -22.96
C ARG A 175 -16.88 -13.17 -24.08
N ARG A 176 -16.61 -14.42 -23.74
CA ARG A 176 -16.96 -15.57 -24.56
C ARG A 176 -17.36 -16.75 -23.68
N ASP A 177 -18.59 -17.19 -23.92
CA ASP A 177 -19.16 -18.49 -23.56
C ASP A 177 -18.27 -19.65 -24.01
N GLY A 178 -18.36 -20.79 -23.31
CA GLY A 178 -17.72 -22.05 -23.72
C GLY A 178 -17.78 -23.17 -22.69
N LEU A 179 -18.95 -23.81 -22.65
CA LEU A 179 -19.36 -25.12 -22.11
C LEU A 179 -18.29 -26.24 -21.94
N GLU A 180 -18.46 -26.98 -20.83
CA GLU A 180 -18.10 -28.37 -20.45
C GLU A 180 -17.08 -29.20 -21.26
N GLY A 181 -16.22 -29.90 -20.51
CA GLY A 181 -15.42 -31.03 -20.99
C GLY A 181 -14.71 -31.76 -19.85
N THR A 182 -15.44 -32.64 -19.17
CA THR A 182 -14.95 -33.64 -18.23
C THR A 182 -13.96 -34.60 -18.88
N SER A 183 -12.82 -34.88 -18.24
CA SER A 183 -12.15 -36.17 -18.38
C SER A 183 -11.23 -36.45 -17.17
N ASP A 184 -11.59 -37.50 -16.45
CA ASP A 184 -10.83 -38.15 -15.40
C ASP A 184 -9.55 -38.81 -15.96
N SER A 185 -8.47 -38.81 -15.19
CA SER A 185 -7.41 -39.83 -15.28
C SER A 185 -6.57 -39.82 -14.00
N ASP A 186 -6.77 -40.86 -13.20
CA ASP A 186 -5.98 -41.24 -12.02
C ASP A 186 -4.49 -41.44 -12.34
N ASN A 187 -3.61 -41.07 -11.41
CA ASN A 187 -2.43 -41.89 -11.12
C ASN A 187 -1.88 -41.64 -9.71
N ASP A 188 -1.74 -42.73 -8.96
CA ASP A 188 -1.37 -42.81 -7.56
C ASP A 188 0.14 -42.78 -7.29
N ASN A 189 0.46 -42.34 -6.07
CA ASN A 189 1.60 -42.65 -5.19
C ASN A 189 3.03 -42.24 -5.57
N GLU A 190 3.70 -41.52 -4.64
CA GLU A 190 4.71 -42.06 -3.72
C GLU A 190 5.00 -41.04 -2.58
N ASP A 191 5.59 -41.55 -1.49
CA ASP A 191 5.44 -41.19 -0.07
C ASP A 191 6.31 -40.02 0.52
N SER A 192 5.76 -39.40 1.60
CA SER A 192 6.41 -38.84 2.83
C SER A 192 7.22 -37.52 2.87
N PRO A 193 7.37 -36.82 4.04
CA PRO A 193 6.68 -36.95 5.34
C PRO A 193 6.08 -35.62 5.91
N THR A 194 5.19 -35.81 6.88
CA THR A 194 4.39 -34.85 7.68
C THR A 194 5.17 -33.89 8.60
N LEU A 195 4.76 -32.61 8.66
CA LEU A 195 5.07 -31.68 9.76
C LEU A 195 3.92 -30.65 10.00
N HIS A 196 3.18 -30.89 11.09
CA HIS A 196 2.51 -29.96 12.03
C HIS A 196 1.58 -28.81 11.54
N PRO A 197 0.26 -28.84 11.86
CA PRO A 197 -0.66 -27.73 11.63
C PRO A 197 -0.77 -26.83 12.89
N CYS A 198 -0.35 -25.56 12.79
CA CYS A 198 -0.66 -24.53 13.81
C CYS A 198 -1.04 -23.15 13.24
N ASP A 199 -1.00 -22.94 11.92
CA ASP A 199 -1.21 -21.60 11.32
C ASP A 199 -2.64 -21.35 10.77
N GLU A 200 -3.46 -22.38 10.59
CA GLU A 200 -4.82 -22.23 10.02
C GLU A 200 -5.83 -21.57 10.99
N LEU A 201 -5.62 -21.70 12.31
CA LEU A 201 -6.57 -21.16 13.30
C LEU A 201 -6.53 -19.62 13.36
N LYS A 202 -5.40 -18.99 13.04
CA LYS A 202 -5.19 -17.55 13.18
C LYS A 202 -5.66 -16.75 11.96
N GLY A 203 -5.54 -17.34 10.76
CA GLY A 203 -6.06 -16.76 9.51
C GLY A 203 -7.59 -16.75 9.47
N ASN A 204 -8.22 -17.83 9.93
CA ASN A 204 -9.68 -17.96 9.94
C ASN A 204 -10.34 -16.98 10.94
N LEU A 205 -9.69 -16.72 12.09
CA LEU A 205 -10.18 -15.74 13.05
C LEU A 205 -10.22 -14.33 12.45
N TYR A 206 -9.15 -13.91 11.75
CA TYR A 206 -9.01 -12.54 11.25
C TYR A 206 -9.97 -12.22 10.08
N GLY A 207 -10.19 -13.18 9.18
CA GLY A 207 -11.19 -13.04 8.12
C GLY A 207 -12.62 -12.96 8.66
N ASN A 208 -12.93 -13.74 9.69
CA ASN A 208 -14.24 -13.72 10.34
C ASN A 208 -14.51 -12.38 11.06
N TYR A 209 -13.51 -11.79 11.73
CA TYR A 209 -13.64 -10.46 12.33
C TYR A 209 -13.91 -9.36 11.30
N ASP A 210 -13.26 -9.39 10.13
CA ASP A 210 -13.49 -8.40 9.07
C ASP A 210 -14.90 -8.53 8.49
N GLN A 211 -15.38 -9.77 8.27
CA GLN A 211 -16.73 -10.05 7.78
C GLN A 211 -17.80 -9.67 8.81
N LEU A 212 -17.57 -9.94 10.09
CA LEU A 212 -18.46 -9.52 11.19
C LEU A 212 -18.50 -7.99 11.33
N LEU A 213 -17.34 -7.33 11.27
CA LEU A 213 -17.24 -5.88 11.34
C LEU A 213 -17.97 -5.21 10.17
N ARG A 214 -17.77 -5.73 8.96
CA ARG A 214 -18.45 -5.26 7.75
C ARG A 214 -19.96 -5.42 7.86
N THR A 215 -20.42 -6.56 8.39
CA THR A 215 -21.85 -6.83 8.62
C THR A 215 -22.43 -5.88 9.67
N ALA A 216 -21.70 -5.62 10.76
CA ALA A 216 -22.10 -4.68 11.81
C ALA A 216 -22.19 -3.24 11.29
N ILE A 217 -21.22 -2.77 10.49
CA ILE A 217 -21.23 -1.43 9.89
C ILE A 217 -22.43 -1.26 8.95
N VAL A 218 -22.69 -2.24 8.09
CA VAL A 218 -23.85 -2.22 7.19
C VAL A 218 -25.15 -2.18 7.99
N GLY A 219 -25.26 -2.97 9.07
CA GLY A 219 -26.42 -2.95 9.97
C GLY A 219 -26.64 -1.59 10.63
N ILE A 220 -25.57 -0.94 11.11
CA ILE A 220 -25.62 0.39 11.71
C ILE A 220 -26.08 1.43 10.67
N LEU A 221 -25.54 1.40 9.45
CA LEU A 221 -25.95 2.33 8.38
C LEU A 221 -27.42 2.17 8.01
N ILE A 222 -27.89 0.93 7.88
CA ILE A 222 -29.30 0.62 7.62
C ILE A 222 -30.18 1.13 8.78
N PHE A 223 -29.76 0.93 10.02
CA PHE A 223 -30.47 1.44 11.20
C PHE A 223 -30.60 2.98 11.21
N TRP A 224 -29.54 3.70 10.84
CA TRP A 224 -29.59 5.16 10.70
C TRP A 224 -30.55 5.62 9.60
N VAL A 225 -30.62 4.88 8.48
CA VAL A 225 -31.60 5.15 7.41
C VAL A 225 -33.03 4.95 7.92
N PHE A 226 -33.29 3.91 8.72
CA PHE A 226 -34.60 3.70 9.33
C PHE A 226 -34.98 4.78 10.35
N ILE A 227 -34.03 5.27 11.16
CA ILE A 227 -34.29 6.42 12.04
C ILE A 227 -34.64 7.66 11.23
N ALA A 228 -33.91 7.94 10.15
CA ALA A 228 -34.17 9.09 9.29
C ALA A 228 -35.56 8.98 8.61
N LEU A 229 -35.92 7.81 8.09
CA LEU A 229 -37.24 7.57 7.51
C LEU A 229 -38.36 7.64 8.56
N GLY A 230 -38.14 7.12 9.76
CA GLY A 230 -39.06 7.23 10.88
C GLY A 230 -39.28 8.68 11.30
N ALA A 231 -38.22 9.49 11.39
CA ALA A 231 -38.33 10.91 11.70
C ALA A 231 -39.15 11.68 10.64
N VAL A 232 -39.08 11.29 9.36
CA VAL A 232 -39.88 11.90 8.28
C VAL A 232 -41.36 11.46 8.35
N VAL A 233 -41.63 10.23 8.74
CA VAL A 233 -43.00 9.69 8.84
C VAL A 233 -43.70 10.12 10.15
N PHE A 234 -42.94 10.33 11.22
CA PHE A 234 -43.43 10.75 12.54
C PHE A 234 -43.26 12.24 12.83
N ASP A 235 -42.79 13.05 11.87
CA ASP A 235 -42.84 14.51 11.98
C ASP A 235 -44.32 14.94 12.03
N PRO A 236 -44.82 15.46 13.17
CA PRO A 236 -46.22 15.88 13.31
C PRO A 236 -46.55 17.11 12.45
N SER A 237 -45.54 17.72 11.81
CA SER A 237 -45.65 18.99 11.12
C SER A 237 -46.28 18.90 9.72
N ASN A 238 -46.66 17.71 9.24
CA ASN A 238 -47.33 17.52 7.94
C ASN A 238 -48.84 17.21 8.05
N ARG A 239 -49.46 17.56 9.18
CA ARG A 239 -50.92 17.68 9.32
C ARG A 239 -51.29 19.12 9.65
N HIS A 240 -51.24 20.00 8.64
CA HIS A 240 -52.11 21.16 8.53
C HIS A 240 -52.11 21.72 7.11
#